data_AF-A3TRK9-F1
#
_entry.id   AF-A3TRK9-F1
#
_cell.length_a   1.000
_cell.length_b   1.000
_cell.length_c   1.000
_cell.angle_alpha   90.00
_cell.angle_beta   90.00
_cell.angle_gamma   90.00
#
_symmetry.space_group_name_H-M   'P 1'
#
loop_
_entity.id
_entity.type
_entity.pdbx_description
1 polymer ?
#
loop_
_entity_poly.entity_id
_entity_poly.type
_entity_poly.pdbx_seq_one_letter_code
_entity_poly.pdbx_strand_id
1 'polypeptide(L)'
;MERDMSIETQLRDALTSHAGSIESVEAHPYERVAGAVAKNRTRRRTVGAAAVAVVAAIAIGVPTVSSRLADGRTTPAGNSANLPPATDKAWKSVTTWPTRGSLAGDTALVAAIGKQFDGRPIFVEDLGSTRVAVVVSRSDLVVGTGPAGAAAADMRRSSSGPISDVTDGVLSMVGTNDLIVLTTPDRTFYEMSRTPDIALDGTVSRSWQKAPLIAGFGRNDWTELSRLRLGAFVGQPRLGFMTGVETTEGVPCEGGTCNREPVAAQERDTNDLVARMLGLDRKAVTTETVFNGAVPRDFRTPGLTSDSGASHLHVMHSRLPGGQVLRSALLRDDNEVMRIELGRPIDAIRAESVPIISFGSGKSAEAPTTIHVVVPSGTAVRAVSDSPALWPSSAVVPLTNHVATFKVPVSPGAFDQNYRIEVLDGDRVLTSVRTTVPTQDVFQ
;
A
#
# COMPACT_ATOMS: atom_id res chain seq x y z
N MET A 1 61.52 -18.90 14.26
CA MET A 1 60.54 -19.67 13.46
C MET A 1 59.19 -19.52 14.15
N GLU A 2 58.57 -18.36 13.97
CA GLU A 2 57.18 -18.12 14.37
C GLU A 2 56.30 -18.51 13.18
N ARG A 3 55.33 -19.39 13.40
CA ARG A 3 54.33 -19.74 12.41
C ARG A 3 53.27 -18.65 12.40
N ASP A 4 53.11 -17.99 11.26
CA ASP A 4 51.95 -17.14 10.97
C ASP A 4 50.67 -17.96 11.17
N MET A 5 49.96 -17.67 12.26
CA MET A 5 48.58 -18.12 12.44
C MET A 5 47.70 -17.34 11.45
N SER A 6 47.13 -18.07 10.48
CA SER A 6 46.17 -17.54 9.51
C SER A 6 45.01 -16.83 10.21
N ILE A 7 44.63 -15.66 9.70
CA ILE A 7 43.46 -14.88 10.13
C ILE A 7 42.18 -15.74 10.16
N GLU A 8 42.08 -16.75 9.28
CA GLU A 8 40.96 -17.70 9.28
C GLU A 8 40.94 -18.59 10.54
N THR A 9 42.12 -18.96 11.06
CA THR A 9 42.25 -19.74 12.30
C THR A 9 41.87 -18.88 13.50
N GLN A 10 42.28 -17.61 13.53
CA GLN A 10 41.86 -16.66 14.57
C GLN A 10 40.36 -16.41 14.54
N LEU A 11 39.74 -16.32 13.36
CA LEU A 11 38.29 -16.18 13.20
C LEU A 11 37.52 -17.45 13.60
N ARG A 12 38.03 -18.65 13.26
CA ARG A 12 37.43 -19.91 13.71
C ARG A 12 37.50 -20.05 15.23
N ASP A 13 38.64 -19.73 15.84
CA ASP A 13 38.80 -19.84 17.29
C ASP A 13 37.98 -18.78 18.02
N ALA A 14 37.90 -17.55 17.48
CA ALA A 14 37.03 -16.51 18.02
C ALA A 14 35.55 -16.92 17.95
N LEU A 15 35.07 -17.43 16.81
CA LEU A 15 33.68 -17.89 16.63
C LEU A 15 33.36 -19.13 17.47
N THR A 16 34.30 -20.05 17.62
CA THR A 16 34.09 -21.27 18.42
C THR A 16 34.09 -20.94 19.92
N SER A 17 34.91 -19.99 20.37
CA SER A 17 34.85 -19.51 21.76
C SER A 17 33.56 -18.74 22.07
N HIS A 18 33.01 -18.02 21.10
CA HIS A 18 31.73 -17.31 21.25
C HIS A 18 30.51 -18.24 21.18
N ALA A 19 30.61 -19.35 20.45
CA ALA A 19 29.59 -20.39 20.43
C ALA A 19 29.58 -21.24 21.72
N GLY A 20 30.74 -21.36 22.39
CA GLY A 20 30.87 -22.08 23.67
C GLY A 20 30.42 -21.29 24.90
N SER A 21 30.26 -19.97 24.81
CA SER A 21 29.86 -19.10 25.93
C SER A 21 28.36 -18.77 25.97
N ILE A 22 27.54 -19.41 25.13
CA ILE A 22 26.08 -19.36 25.29
C ILE A 22 25.70 -20.52 26.20
N GLU A 23 25.83 -20.29 27.52
CA GLU A 23 25.09 -21.09 28.49
C GLU A 23 23.62 -21.07 28.06
N SER A 24 23.02 -22.25 27.91
CA SER A 24 21.59 -22.40 27.67
C SER A 24 20.84 -21.96 28.92
N VAL A 25 20.67 -20.65 29.08
CA VAL A 25 19.83 -20.05 30.11
C VAL A 25 18.39 -20.15 29.66
N GLU A 26 17.74 -21.17 30.24
CA GLU A 26 16.33 -21.25 30.60
C GLU A 26 15.26 -20.88 29.56
N ALA A 27 14.48 -21.91 29.26
CA ALA A 27 13.26 -21.91 28.49
C ALA A 27 12.23 -20.89 28.98
N HIS A 28 11.42 -20.43 28.02
CA HIS A 28 10.15 -19.69 28.16
C HIS A 28 10.21 -18.15 28.11
N PRO A 29 10.47 -17.58 26.91
CA PRO A 29 10.20 -16.15 26.63
C PRO A 29 8.72 -15.75 26.78
N TYR A 30 7.79 -16.72 26.78
CA TYR A 30 6.35 -16.48 26.97
C TYR A 30 5.93 -16.24 28.42
N GLU A 31 6.69 -16.72 29.41
CA GLU A 31 6.33 -16.54 30.82
C GLU A 31 6.57 -15.11 31.32
N ARG A 32 7.55 -14.40 30.73
CA ARG A 32 7.80 -12.98 31.05
C ARG A 32 6.65 -12.07 30.57
N VAL A 33 6.02 -12.40 29.45
CA VAL A 33 4.91 -11.62 28.89
C VAL A 33 3.60 -11.95 29.61
N ALA A 34 3.35 -13.22 29.95
CA ALA A 34 2.20 -13.63 30.74
C ALA A 34 2.22 -13.06 32.17
N GLY A 35 3.40 -13.01 32.81
CA GLY A 35 3.59 -12.38 34.12
C GLY A 35 3.36 -10.87 34.12
N ALA A 36 3.76 -10.17 33.07
CA ALA A 36 3.54 -8.72 32.94
C ALA A 36 2.06 -8.36 32.69
N VAL A 37 1.35 -9.18 31.91
CA VAL A 37 -0.09 -8.98 31.65
C VAL A 37 -0.94 -9.33 32.88
N ALA A 38 -0.56 -10.37 33.64
CA ALA A 38 -1.23 -10.72 34.89
C ALA A 38 -1.04 -9.62 35.96
N LYS A 39 0.17 -9.06 36.11
CA LYS A 39 0.48 -8.00 37.09
C LYS A 39 -0.26 -6.68 36.80
N ASN A 40 -0.55 -6.39 35.53
CA ASN A 40 -1.31 -5.20 35.14
C ASN A 40 -2.83 -5.35 35.37
N ARG A 41 -3.36 -6.58 35.31
CA ARG A 41 -4.79 -6.86 35.57
C ARG A 41 -5.14 -6.80 37.06
N THR A 42 -4.22 -7.19 37.94
CA THR A 42 -4.41 -7.09 39.40
C THR A 42 -4.39 -5.63 39.87
N ARG A 43 -3.54 -4.78 39.27
CA ARG A 43 -3.42 -3.35 39.63
C ARG A 43 -4.66 -2.53 39.28
N ARG A 44 -5.41 -2.92 38.24
CA ARG A 44 -6.70 -2.30 37.88
C ARG A 44 -7.87 -2.72 38.78
N ARG A 45 -7.73 -3.79 39.58
CA ARG A 45 -8.76 -4.21 40.55
C ARG A 45 -8.59 -3.62 41.95
N THR A 46 -7.50 -2.88 42.21
CA THR A 46 -7.23 -2.24 43.52
C THR A 46 -7.35 -0.71 43.52
N VAL A 47 -7.76 -0.06 42.43
CA VAL A 47 -7.94 1.41 42.36
C VAL A 47 -9.41 1.85 42.24
N GLY A 48 -10.36 0.91 42.22
CA GLY A 48 -11.80 1.18 42.24
C GLY A 48 -12.43 0.96 43.60
N ALA A 49 -11.92 1.60 44.66
CA ALA A 49 -12.53 1.58 45.98
C ALA A 49 -12.77 3.01 46.47
N ALA A 50 -13.79 3.65 45.90
CA ALA A 50 -14.47 4.77 46.53
C ALA A 50 -15.90 4.90 45.97
N ALA A 51 -16.86 4.96 46.90
CA ALA A 51 -18.21 5.50 46.77
C ALA A 51 -19.40 4.56 46.42
N VAL A 52 -20.02 4.13 47.52
CA VAL A 52 -21.48 4.07 47.80
C VAL A 52 -22.24 2.77 47.50
N ALA A 53 -22.68 2.18 48.61
CA ALA A 53 -23.62 1.08 48.75
C ALA A 53 -25.07 1.50 48.51
N VAL A 54 -25.86 0.63 47.87
CA VAL A 54 -27.27 0.37 48.25
C VAL A 54 -27.56 -1.12 48.04
N VAL A 55 -28.06 -1.74 49.11
CA VAL A 55 -28.51 -3.14 49.22
C VAL A 55 -29.94 -3.26 48.68
N ALA A 56 -30.22 -4.29 47.87
CA ALA A 56 -31.45 -5.09 47.99
C ALA A 56 -31.32 -6.39 47.17
N ALA A 57 -31.39 -7.51 47.88
CA ALA A 57 -31.37 -8.86 47.37
C ALA A 57 -32.74 -9.28 46.82
N ILE A 58 -32.78 -9.97 45.69
CA ILE A 58 -33.71 -11.11 45.47
C ILE A 58 -32.92 -12.20 44.74
N ALA A 59 -32.74 -13.31 45.46
CA ALA A 59 -32.28 -14.59 44.96
C ALA A 59 -33.39 -15.25 44.11
N ILE A 60 -33.00 -16.02 43.09
CA ILE A 60 -33.51 -17.37 42.74
C ILE A 60 -32.69 -17.90 41.56
N GLY A 61 -32.12 -19.10 41.71
CA GLY A 61 -31.87 -20.01 40.59
C GLY A 61 -30.43 -20.24 40.14
N VAL A 62 -29.54 -20.72 41.03
CA VAL A 62 -28.32 -21.43 40.62
C VAL A 62 -28.62 -22.92 40.57
N PRO A 63 -28.48 -23.61 39.42
CA PRO A 63 -28.01 -24.97 39.39
C PRO A 63 -26.51 -24.96 39.12
N THR A 64 -25.76 -25.38 40.13
CA THR A 64 -24.36 -25.74 40.04
C THR A 64 -24.18 -26.92 39.07
N VAL A 65 -23.52 -26.67 37.94
CA VAL A 65 -22.72 -27.71 37.27
C VAL A 65 -21.29 -27.20 37.18
N SER A 66 -20.55 -27.48 38.23
CA SER A 66 -19.09 -27.51 38.23
C SER A 66 -18.61 -28.66 37.34
N SER A 67 -17.98 -28.37 36.20
CA SER A 67 -16.92 -29.23 35.70
C SER A 67 -16.02 -28.51 34.69
N ARG A 68 -14.72 -28.58 34.96
CA ARG A 68 -13.56 -28.34 34.09
C ARG A 68 -13.19 -26.88 33.80
N LEU A 69 -12.41 -26.33 34.74
CA LEU A 69 -11.20 -25.57 34.43
C LEU A 69 -10.34 -26.41 33.47
N ALA A 70 -10.53 -26.21 32.18
CA ALA A 70 -9.53 -26.50 31.19
C ALA A 70 -8.75 -25.21 30.98
N ASP A 71 -7.42 -25.30 31.02
CA ASP A 71 -6.51 -24.23 30.59
C ASP A 71 -6.98 -23.68 29.25
N GLY A 72 -7.55 -22.48 29.30
CA GLY A 72 -8.03 -21.74 28.15
C GLY A 72 -6.85 -21.21 27.34
N ARG A 73 -6.08 -22.11 26.74
CA ARG A 73 -5.46 -21.84 25.44
C ARG A 73 -6.61 -21.45 24.53
N THR A 74 -6.70 -20.17 24.21
CA THR A 74 -7.57 -19.71 23.13
C THR A 74 -7.07 -20.37 21.86
N THR A 75 -7.73 -21.47 21.48
CA THR A 75 -7.66 -21.99 20.12
C THR A 75 -8.02 -20.85 19.17
N PRO A 76 -7.25 -20.62 18.10
CA PRO A 76 -7.60 -19.62 17.10
C PRO A 76 -9.02 -19.91 16.60
N ALA A 77 -9.88 -18.90 16.55
CA ALA A 77 -11.19 -19.02 15.93
C ALA A 77 -11.00 -19.58 14.51
N GLY A 78 -11.71 -20.67 14.22
CA GLY A 78 -11.49 -21.49 13.02
C GLY A 78 -11.62 -20.66 11.74
N ASN A 79 -10.57 -20.71 10.91
CA ASN A 79 -10.52 -20.14 9.57
C ASN A 79 -11.46 -20.88 8.61
N SER A 80 -12.77 -20.72 8.75
CA SER A 80 -13.75 -20.91 7.68
C SER A 80 -15.16 -20.92 8.28
N ALA A 81 -15.93 -19.85 8.09
CA ALA A 81 -17.33 -20.08 7.74
C ALA A 81 -17.34 -21.00 6.50
N ASN A 82 -18.35 -21.86 6.33
CA ASN A 82 -18.49 -22.71 5.14
C ASN A 82 -18.48 -21.86 3.87
N LEU A 83 -17.29 -21.64 3.31
CA LEU A 83 -17.14 -20.84 2.10
C LEU A 83 -17.62 -21.67 0.92
N PRO A 84 -18.34 -21.06 -0.03
CA PRO A 84 -18.68 -21.71 -1.28
C PRO A 84 -17.43 -22.24 -1.99
N PRO A 85 -17.54 -23.35 -2.74
CA PRO A 85 -16.43 -23.88 -3.52
C PRO A 85 -15.91 -22.83 -4.51
N ALA A 86 -14.66 -22.97 -4.98
CA ALA A 86 -14.04 -21.98 -5.85
C ALA A 86 -14.77 -21.75 -7.18
N THR A 87 -15.52 -22.74 -7.64
CA THR A 87 -16.34 -22.67 -8.86
C THR A 87 -17.69 -21.98 -8.66
N ASP A 88 -18.04 -21.57 -7.43
CA ASP A 88 -19.32 -20.92 -7.13
C ASP A 88 -19.44 -19.55 -7.81
N LYS A 89 -20.64 -19.22 -8.28
CA LYS A 89 -20.96 -17.93 -8.92
C LYS A 89 -20.76 -16.73 -7.98
N ALA A 90 -20.78 -16.93 -6.67
CA ALA A 90 -20.53 -15.89 -5.67
C ALA A 90 -19.14 -15.25 -5.85
N TRP A 91 -18.18 -15.96 -6.43
CA TRP A 91 -16.82 -15.49 -6.67
C TRP A 91 -16.66 -14.63 -7.92
N LYS A 92 -17.66 -14.58 -8.82
CA LYS A 92 -17.57 -13.87 -10.11
C LYS A 92 -17.42 -12.35 -9.98
N SER A 93 -17.90 -11.77 -8.88
CA SER A 93 -17.83 -10.34 -8.61
C SER A 93 -17.51 -10.10 -7.14
N VAL A 94 -16.68 -9.08 -6.86
CA VAL A 94 -16.41 -8.59 -5.50
C VAL A 94 -17.70 -8.26 -4.76
N THR A 95 -18.70 -7.75 -5.50
CA THR A 95 -20.01 -7.39 -4.94
C THR A 95 -20.80 -8.59 -4.42
N THR A 96 -20.45 -9.81 -4.83
CA THR A 96 -21.10 -11.06 -4.42
C THR A 96 -20.20 -11.96 -3.56
N TRP A 97 -18.94 -11.59 -3.32
CA TRP A 97 -18.02 -12.41 -2.55
C TRP A 97 -18.51 -12.65 -1.12
N PRO A 98 -18.51 -13.89 -0.60
CA PRO A 98 -18.85 -14.17 0.79
C PRO A 98 -17.88 -13.52 1.78
N THR A 99 -18.33 -13.33 3.01
CA THR A 99 -17.52 -12.78 4.11
C THR A 99 -16.40 -13.74 4.49
N ARG A 100 -15.19 -13.21 4.67
CA ARG A 100 -13.98 -13.96 5.05
C ARG A 100 -13.26 -13.30 6.24
N GLY A 101 -12.18 -13.93 6.70
CA GLY A 101 -11.40 -13.51 7.87
C GLY A 101 -11.79 -14.30 9.12
N SER A 102 -10.97 -14.21 10.17
CA SER A 102 -11.17 -14.93 11.43
C SER A 102 -12.49 -14.64 12.15
N LEU A 103 -13.15 -13.52 11.83
CA LEU A 103 -14.42 -13.11 12.43
C LEU A 103 -15.63 -13.31 11.51
N ALA A 104 -15.46 -13.94 10.35
CA ALA A 104 -16.55 -14.17 9.40
C ALA A 104 -17.70 -15.03 9.98
N GLY A 105 -17.42 -15.87 10.98
CA GLY A 105 -18.42 -16.70 11.65
C GLY A 105 -19.26 -15.97 12.69
N ASP A 106 -18.88 -14.77 13.13
CA ASP A 106 -19.65 -13.96 14.08
C ASP A 106 -20.76 -13.21 13.32
N THR A 107 -21.87 -13.90 13.09
CA THR A 107 -23.00 -13.38 12.30
C THR A 107 -23.62 -12.13 12.92
N ALA A 108 -23.58 -11.98 14.25
CA ALA A 108 -24.08 -10.80 14.94
C ALA A 108 -23.17 -9.59 14.68
N LEU A 109 -21.84 -9.76 14.80
CA LEU A 109 -20.87 -8.72 14.46
C LEU A 109 -20.94 -8.35 12.98
N VAL A 110 -20.95 -9.34 12.08
CA VAL A 110 -21.03 -9.11 10.62
C VAL A 110 -22.31 -8.35 10.27
N ALA A 111 -23.46 -8.73 10.82
CA ALA A 111 -24.71 -8.00 10.60
C ALA A 111 -24.66 -6.57 11.15
N ALA A 112 -24.04 -6.37 12.32
CA ALA A 112 -23.89 -5.04 12.91
C ALA A 112 -22.96 -4.13 12.10
N ILE A 113 -21.83 -4.66 11.59
CA ILE A 113 -20.92 -3.95 10.68
C ILE A 113 -21.65 -3.58 9.39
N GLY A 114 -22.43 -4.49 8.82
CA GLY A 114 -23.22 -4.20 7.62
C GLY A 114 -24.21 -3.05 7.82
N LYS A 115 -24.86 -2.97 8.98
CA LYS A 115 -25.72 -1.83 9.34
C LYS A 115 -24.93 -0.53 9.54
N GLN A 116 -23.79 -0.59 10.23
CA GLN A 116 -22.95 0.58 10.51
C GLN A 116 -22.46 1.27 9.24
N PHE A 117 -22.11 0.49 8.21
CA PHE A 117 -21.51 1.00 6.98
C PHE A 117 -22.45 0.94 5.76
N ASP A 118 -23.77 0.76 5.97
CA ASP A 118 -24.78 0.66 4.91
C ASP A 118 -24.38 -0.30 3.77
N GLY A 119 -24.02 -1.54 4.11
CA GLY A 119 -23.52 -2.47 3.10
C GLY A 119 -23.31 -3.90 3.58
N ARG A 120 -22.65 -4.70 2.75
CA ARG A 120 -22.39 -6.12 3.00
C ARG A 120 -20.92 -6.36 3.29
N PRO A 121 -20.54 -6.83 4.50
CA PRO A 121 -19.15 -7.14 4.78
C PRO A 121 -18.66 -8.32 3.95
N ILE A 122 -17.49 -8.19 3.35
CA ILE A 122 -16.80 -9.25 2.57
C ILE A 122 -15.52 -9.73 3.26
N PHE A 123 -15.07 -9.00 4.29
CA PHE A 123 -13.94 -9.36 5.13
C PHE A 123 -14.10 -8.75 6.52
N VAL A 124 -13.84 -9.51 7.58
CA VAL A 124 -13.80 -9.03 8.98
C VAL A 124 -12.75 -9.82 9.76
N GLU A 125 -11.84 -9.10 10.41
CA GLU A 125 -10.67 -9.69 11.08
C GLU A 125 -10.09 -8.77 12.15
N ASP A 126 -9.53 -9.35 13.22
CA ASP A 126 -8.58 -8.65 14.10
C ASP A 126 -7.13 -8.89 13.63
N LEU A 127 -6.43 -7.82 13.28
CA LEU A 127 -5.01 -7.73 12.90
C LEU A 127 -4.22 -7.09 14.05
N GLY A 128 -3.53 -7.90 14.84
CA GLY A 128 -2.82 -7.39 16.01
C GLY A 128 -3.76 -6.63 16.95
N SER A 129 -3.58 -5.31 17.07
CA SER A 129 -4.40 -4.43 17.89
C SER A 129 -5.58 -3.76 17.16
N THR A 130 -5.83 -4.09 15.90
CA THR A 130 -6.80 -3.40 15.05
C THR A 130 -7.80 -4.36 14.43
N ARG A 131 -9.10 -4.08 14.60
CA ARG A 131 -10.19 -4.70 13.85
C ARG A 131 -10.33 -4.03 12.50
N VAL A 132 -10.33 -4.82 11.42
CA VAL A 132 -10.52 -4.35 10.04
C VAL A 132 -11.74 -5.04 9.43
N ALA A 133 -12.59 -4.27 8.76
CA ALA A 133 -13.69 -4.77 7.97
C ALA A 133 -13.72 -4.13 6.58
N VAL A 134 -14.06 -4.92 5.57
CA VAL A 134 -14.34 -4.42 4.22
C VAL A 134 -15.80 -4.64 3.92
N VAL A 135 -16.47 -3.56 3.54
CA VAL A 135 -17.90 -3.54 3.26
C VAL A 135 -18.13 -3.08 1.83
N VAL A 136 -18.88 -3.87 1.08
CA VAL A 136 -19.42 -3.45 -0.23
C VAL A 136 -20.67 -2.63 0.04
N SER A 137 -20.64 -1.33 -0.24
CA SER A 137 -21.76 -0.41 -0.09
C SER A 137 -22.08 0.24 -1.42
N ARG A 138 -23.22 -0.12 -2.03
CA ARG A 138 -23.67 0.38 -3.34
C ARG A 138 -22.59 0.23 -4.43
N SER A 139 -21.92 1.31 -4.81
CA SER A 139 -20.85 1.38 -5.82
C SER A 139 -19.44 1.36 -5.23
N ASP A 140 -19.31 1.35 -3.90
CA ASP A 140 -18.05 1.61 -3.20
C ASP A 140 -17.65 0.44 -2.31
N LEU A 141 -16.33 0.32 -2.12
CA LEU A 141 -15.70 -0.46 -1.07
C LEU A 141 -15.39 0.49 0.08
N VAL A 142 -15.88 0.16 1.26
CA VAL A 142 -15.66 0.90 2.50
C VAL A 142 -14.78 0.06 3.41
N VAL A 143 -13.68 0.64 3.88
CA VAL A 143 -12.82 0.01 4.88
C VAL A 143 -13.12 0.62 6.24
N GLY A 144 -13.61 -0.21 7.16
CA GLY A 144 -13.88 0.15 8.55
C GLY A 144 -12.77 -0.34 9.46
N THR A 145 -12.34 0.48 10.41
CA THR A 145 -11.32 0.13 11.41
C THR A 145 -11.76 0.45 12.83
N GLY A 146 -11.26 -0.31 13.80
CA GLY A 146 -11.40 -0.02 15.23
C GLY A 146 -10.34 -0.77 16.04
N PRO A 147 -10.27 -0.60 17.38
CA PRO A 147 -9.46 -1.47 18.23
C PRO A 147 -9.83 -2.95 18.05
N ALA A 148 -8.90 -3.87 18.25
CA ALA A 148 -9.20 -5.30 18.30
C ALA A 148 -10.29 -5.56 19.36
N GLY A 149 -11.30 -6.35 19.00
CA GLY A 149 -12.47 -6.57 19.86
C GLY A 149 -13.56 -5.48 19.79
N ALA A 150 -13.36 -4.38 19.05
CA ALA A 150 -14.32 -3.28 18.99
C ALA A 150 -15.70 -3.71 18.45
N ALA A 151 -16.77 -3.22 19.07
CA ALA A 151 -18.11 -3.40 18.52
C ALA A 151 -18.25 -2.64 17.19
N ALA A 152 -19.22 -3.01 16.36
CA ALA A 152 -19.45 -2.36 15.07
C ALA A 152 -19.65 -0.83 15.21
N ALA A 153 -20.34 -0.38 16.27
CA ALA A 153 -20.58 1.04 16.54
C ALA A 153 -19.30 1.84 16.87
N ASP A 154 -18.26 1.15 17.34
CA ASP A 154 -16.96 1.76 17.69
C ASP A 154 -15.99 1.76 16.49
N MET A 155 -16.36 1.11 15.38
CA MET A 155 -15.59 1.13 14.15
C MET A 155 -15.86 2.42 13.36
N ARG A 156 -14.81 2.98 12.79
CA ARG A 156 -14.83 4.19 11.96
C ARG A 156 -14.47 3.86 10.53
N ARG A 157 -14.99 4.66 9.60
CA ARG A 157 -14.55 4.59 8.20
C ARG A 157 -13.10 5.08 8.14
N SER A 158 -12.21 4.24 7.62
CA SER A 158 -10.80 4.56 7.41
C SER A 158 -10.54 5.00 5.97
N SER A 159 -11.10 4.30 4.99
CA SER A 159 -10.99 4.66 3.57
C SER A 159 -12.22 4.19 2.80
N SER A 160 -12.40 4.73 1.60
CA SER A 160 -13.38 4.24 0.63
C SER A 160 -12.89 4.45 -0.79
N GLY A 161 -13.25 3.55 -1.71
CA GLY A 161 -12.95 3.68 -3.13
C GLY A 161 -14.02 2.98 -3.98
N PRO A 162 -14.18 3.34 -5.26
CA PRO A 162 -15.18 2.73 -6.11
C PRO A 162 -14.85 1.25 -6.38
N ILE A 163 -15.87 0.40 -6.48
CA ILE A 163 -15.70 -1.04 -6.75
C ILE A 163 -15.01 -1.29 -8.09
N SER A 164 -15.15 -0.37 -9.06
CA SER A 164 -14.47 -0.41 -10.35
C SER A 164 -12.94 -0.42 -10.24
N ASP A 165 -12.39 0.00 -9.10
CA ASP A 165 -10.96 -0.04 -8.86
C ASP A 165 -10.47 -1.44 -8.48
N VAL A 166 -11.35 -2.42 -8.30
CA VAL A 166 -10.92 -3.82 -8.19
C VAL A 166 -10.67 -4.39 -9.58
N THR A 167 -9.38 -4.50 -9.91
CA THR A 167 -8.91 -5.10 -11.16
C THR A 167 -8.63 -6.58 -10.96
N ASP A 168 -8.97 -7.40 -11.95
CA ASP A 168 -8.71 -8.86 -11.98
C ASP A 168 -9.20 -9.65 -10.76
N GLY A 169 -10.21 -9.14 -10.05
CA GLY A 169 -10.70 -9.75 -8.81
C GLY A 169 -9.65 -9.76 -7.70
N VAL A 170 -8.78 -8.75 -7.64
CA VAL A 170 -7.77 -8.57 -6.61
C VAL A 170 -8.06 -7.31 -5.82
N LEU A 171 -8.39 -7.48 -4.55
CA LEU A 171 -8.52 -6.39 -3.60
C LEU A 171 -7.33 -6.45 -2.64
N SER A 172 -6.60 -5.35 -2.51
CA SER A 172 -5.43 -5.25 -1.64
C SER A 172 -5.50 -4.01 -0.77
N MET A 173 -5.14 -4.17 0.50
CA MET A 173 -5.28 -3.13 1.51
C MET A 173 -4.04 -3.10 2.41
N VAL A 174 -3.68 -1.90 2.85
CA VAL A 174 -2.52 -1.70 3.73
C VAL A 174 -2.87 -0.92 4.98
N GLY A 175 -2.38 -1.38 6.11
CA GLY A 175 -2.21 -0.59 7.32
C GLY A 175 -0.73 -0.50 7.66
N THR A 176 -0.38 0.30 8.67
CA THR A 176 0.99 0.81 8.94
C THR A 176 2.11 -0.16 8.55
N ASN A 177 2.03 -1.44 8.93
CA ASN A 177 2.94 -2.48 8.45
C ASN A 177 2.25 -3.77 7.95
N ASP A 178 0.93 -3.76 7.73
CA ASP A 178 0.15 -4.95 7.39
C ASP A 178 -0.41 -4.86 5.97
N LEU A 179 -0.14 -5.86 5.13
CA LEU A 179 -0.79 -6.08 3.84
C LEU A 179 -1.89 -7.13 4.00
N ILE A 180 -3.10 -6.84 3.50
CA ILE A 180 -4.14 -7.82 3.26
C ILE A 180 -4.38 -7.94 1.75
N VAL A 181 -4.42 -9.17 1.26
CA VAL A 181 -4.80 -9.48 -0.12
C VAL A 181 -6.05 -10.36 -0.10
N LEU A 182 -7.08 -9.97 -0.85
CA LEU A 182 -8.33 -10.68 -1.04
C LEU A 182 -8.54 -10.95 -2.53
N THR A 183 -8.87 -12.19 -2.87
CA THR A 183 -9.09 -12.65 -4.25
C THR A 183 -9.99 -13.88 -4.27
N THR A 184 -10.14 -14.55 -5.40
CA THR A 184 -10.91 -15.80 -5.52
C THR A 184 -10.11 -17.00 -4.96
N PRO A 185 -10.78 -18.02 -4.39
CA PRO A 185 -10.11 -19.11 -3.67
C PRO A 185 -9.38 -20.13 -4.58
N ASP A 186 -9.53 -20.03 -5.90
CA ASP A 186 -8.70 -20.76 -6.88
C ASP A 186 -7.25 -20.25 -6.90
N ARG A 187 -7.01 -19.01 -6.46
CA ARG A 187 -5.66 -18.48 -6.26
C ARG A 187 -5.15 -18.85 -4.87
N THR A 188 -4.06 -19.60 -4.83
CA THR A 188 -3.49 -20.17 -3.60
C THR A 188 -2.24 -19.45 -3.09
N PHE A 189 -1.69 -18.53 -3.88
CA PHE A 189 -0.59 -17.66 -3.46
C PHE A 189 -0.64 -16.34 -4.22
N TYR A 190 -0.02 -15.31 -3.64
CA TYR A 190 0.42 -14.10 -4.33
C TYR A 190 1.93 -13.97 -4.19
N GLU A 191 2.52 -13.08 -4.97
CA GLU A 191 3.93 -12.75 -4.87
C GLU A 191 4.09 -11.32 -4.40
N MET A 192 5.08 -11.09 -3.54
CA MET A 192 5.37 -9.78 -2.99
C MET A 192 6.85 -9.47 -3.13
N SER A 193 7.16 -8.28 -3.59
CA SER A 193 8.51 -7.71 -3.55
C SER A 193 8.50 -6.57 -2.55
N ARG A 194 9.30 -6.65 -1.47
CA ARG A 194 9.33 -5.61 -0.43
C ARG A 194 10.09 -4.36 -0.87
N THR A 195 11.25 -4.54 -1.48
CA THR A 195 12.13 -3.47 -1.94
C THR A 195 12.66 -3.83 -3.33
N PRO A 196 12.86 -2.83 -4.21
CA PRO A 196 13.64 -3.02 -5.42
C PRO A 196 15.13 -3.11 -5.09
N ASP A 197 15.85 -3.94 -5.82
CA ASP A 197 17.30 -3.99 -5.84
C ASP A 197 17.78 -3.09 -7.00
N ILE A 198 18.69 -2.17 -6.70
CA ILE A 198 19.22 -1.22 -7.69
C ILE A 198 20.70 -1.54 -7.91
N ALA A 199 21.03 -2.02 -9.11
CA ALA A 199 22.40 -2.33 -9.50
C ALA A 199 23.20 -1.05 -9.81
N LEU A 200 24.54 -1.18 -9.85
CA LEU A 200 25.46 -0.06 -10.10
C LEU A 200 25.26 0.60 -11.46
N ASP A 201 24.81 -0.15 -12.44
CA ASP A 201 24.49 0.33 -13.80
C ASP A 201 23.11 1.02 -13.89
N GLY A 202 22.39 1.15 -12.76
CA GLY A 202 21.04 1.70 -12.74
C GLY A 202 19.93 0.68 -13.00
N THR A 203 20.27 -0.58 -13.28
CA THR A 203 19.27 -1.63 -13.49
C THR A 203 18.49 -1.88 -12.21
N VAL A 204 17.17 -1.97 -12.35
CA VAL A 204 16.25 -2.26 -11.25
C VAL A 204 15.82 -3.70 -11.37
N SER A 205 15.95 -4.44 -10.28
CA SER A 205 15.36 -5.76 -10.18
C SER A 205 14.51 -5.86 -8.93
N ARG A 206 13.63 -6.86 -8.89
CA ARG A 206 12.78 -7.13 -7.73
C ARG A 206 12.82 -8.61 -7.45
N SER A 207 13.13 -8.92 -6.21
CA SER A 207 12.99 -10.26 -5.68
C SER A 207 11.53 -10.49 -5.28
N TRP A 208 10.87 -11.45 -5.93
CA TRP A 208 9.47 -11.81 -5.68
C TRP A 208 9.39 -13.00 -4.74
N GLN A 209 8.72 -12.83 -3.60
CA GLN A 209 8.50 -13.87 -2.60
C GLN A 209 7.06 -14.34 -2.63
N LYS A 210 6.84 -15.65 -2.73
CA LYS A 210 5.51 -16.24 -2.66
C LYS A 210 4.98 -16.20 -1.24
N ALA A 211 3.73 -15.78 -1.10
CA ALA A 211 3.00 -15.77 0.15
C ALA A 211 1.66 -16.50 -0.02
N PRO A 212 1.26 -17.36 0.92
CA PRO A 212 0.09 -18.21 0.78
C PRO A 212 -1.22 -17.40 0.85
N LEU A 213 -2.20 -17.84 0.07
CA LEU A 213 -3.60 -17.45 0.16
C LEU A 213 -4.40 -18.63 0.71
N ILE A 214 -5.10 -18.43 1.80
CA ILE A 214 -6.01 -19.40 2.40
C ILE A 214 -7.44 -18.93 2.12
N ALA A 215 -8.17 -19.73 1.33
CA ALA A 215 -9.52 -19.42 0.90
C ALA A 215 -9.67 -18.04 0.21
N GLY A 216 -8.69 -17.71 -0.64
CA GLY A 216 -8.66 -16.45 -1.40
C GLY A 216 -8.30 -15.22 -0.56
N PHE A 217 -7.60 -15.41 0.56
CA PHE A 217 -7.15 -14.32 1.43
C PHE A 217 -5.75 -14.60 1.99
N GLY A 218 -4.90 -13.59 2.10
CA GLY A 218 -3.59 -13.70 2.74
C GLY A 218 -3.12 -12.41 3.40
N ARG A 219 -2.10 -12.54 4.26
CA ARG A 219 -1.45 -11.44 4.97
C ARG A 219 0.05 -11.42 4.72
N ASN A 220 0.65 -10.24 4.77
CA ASN A 220 2.11 -10.06 4.87
C ASN A 220 2.45 -8.78 5.62
N ASP A 221 3.73 -8.60 5.90
CA ASP A 221 4.23 -7.27 6.22
C ASP A 221 4.24 -6.40 4.96
N TRP A 222 3.97 -5.11 5.13
CA TRP A 222 3.98 -4.12 4.06
C TRP A 222 5.05 -3.04 4.30
N THR A 223 5.58 -2.49 3.20
CA THR A 223 6.36 -1.25 3.19
C THR A 223 5.91 -0.41 2.00
N GLU A 224 6.08 0.92 2.01
CA GLU A 224 5.63 1.79 0.90
C GLU A 224 6.20 1.37 -0.49
N LEU A 225 7.38 0.75 -0.51
CA LEU A 225 8.04 0.25 -1.72
C LEU A 225 7.61 -1.13 -2.17
N SER A 226 6.82 -1.79 -1.32
CA SER A 226 6.36 -3.13 -1.60
C SER A 226 5.52 -3.13 -2.87
N ARG A 227 5.50 -4.25 -3.57
CA ARG A 227 4.67 -4.49 -4.74
C ARG A 227 4.05 -5.86 -4.61
N LEU A 228 2.79 -5.94 -5.02
CA LEU A 228 2.00 -7.16 -5.05
C LEU A 228 1.89 -7.63 -6.49
N ARG A 229 2.10 -8.93 -6.74
CA ARG A 229 1.83 -9.62 -8.00
C ARG A 229 0.87 -10.78 -7.77
N LEU A 230 -0.18 -10.88 -8.57
CA LEU A 230 -1.17 -11.95 -8.50
C LEU A 230 -1.86 -12.14 -9.86
N GLY A 231 -1.40 -13.15 -10.62
CA GLY A 231 -1.83 -13.32 -12.02
C GLY A 231 -1.28 -12.20 -12.90
N ALA A 232 -2.14 -11.55 -13.68
CA ALA A 232 -1.78 -10.38 -14.49
C ALA A 232 -1.66 -9.09 -13.65
N PHE A 233 -2.22 -9.06 -12.44
CA PHE A 233 -2.13 -7.90 -11.56
C PHE A 233 -0.70 -7.76 -11.00
N VAL A 234 -0.09 -6.59 -11.20
CA VAL A 234 1.14 -6.15 -10.54
C VAL A 234 0.94 -4.69 -10.12
N GLY A 235 1.11 -4.37 -8.84
CA GLY A 235 0.91 -2.98 -8.38
C GLY A 235 1.07 -2.75 -6.88
N GLN A 236 0.74 -1.53 -6.46
CA GLN A 236 0.57 -1.19 -5.04
C GLN A 236 -0.87 -1.48 -4.57
N PRO A 237 -1.06 -1.74 -3.27
CA PRO A 237 -2.36 -1.81 -2.64
C PRO A 237 -3.18 -0.54 -2.85
N ARG A 238 -4.49 -0.70 -3.03
CA ARG A 238 -5.39 0.38 -3.45
C ARG A 238 -6.19 0.99 -2.30
N LEU A 239 -6.33 0.28 -1.19
CA LEU A 239 -7.04 0.79 -0.01
C LEU A 239 -6.13 0.86 1.21
N GLY A 240 -6.38 1.84 2.08
CA GLY A 240 -5.70 2.00 3.35
C GLY A 240 -6.59 1.61 4.53
N PHE A 241 -6.01 1.11 5.61
CA PHE A 241 -6.65 0.98 6.91
C PHE A 241 -5.73 1.51 8.01
N MET A 242 -6.28 2.22 8.99
CA MET A 242 -5.50 2.78 10.09
C MET A 242 -5.26 1.74 11.19
N THR A 243 -3.99 1.54 11.59
CA THR A 243 -3.65 0.75 12.78
C THR A 243 -3.26 1.66 13.93
N GLY A 244 -4.23 1.99 14.80
CA GLY A 244 -4.02 2.84 15.99
C GLY A 244 -4.69 4.21 15.90
N VAL A 245 -4.44 5.07 16.89
CA VAL A 245 -4.78 6.51 16.85
C VAL A 245 -3.67 7.24 16.08
N GLU A 246 -3.37 6.78 14.87
CA GLU A 246 -2.62 7.62 13.94
C GLU A 246 -3.64 8.57 13.33
N THR A 247 -3.46 9.87 13.54
CA THR A 247 -4.13 10.87 12.71
C THR A 247 -3.71 10.59 11.27
N THR A 248 -4.66 10.19 10.42
CA THR A 248 -4.54 10.06 8.95
C THR A 248 -3.26 10.71 8.40
N GLU A 249 -2.18 9.95 8.22
CA GLU A 249 -1.02 10.38 7.44
C GLU A 249 -1.35 10.24 5.94
N GLY A 250 -2.35 10.97 5.47
CA GLY A 250 -2.03 11.85 4.35
C GLY A 250 -1.78 13.14 5.06
N VAL A 251 -0.51 13.52 5.31
CA VAL A 251 -0.11 14.66 6.16
C VAL A 251 -1.17 15.76 6.04
N PRO A 252 -2.16 15.82 6.95
CA PRO A 252 -3.23 16.77 6.81
C PRO A 252 -2.53 18.03 7.23
N CYS A 253 -2.28 18.91 6.26
CA CYS A 253 -1.49 20.11 6.44
C CYS A 253 -2.03 20.84 7.67
N GLU A 254 -1.35 20.69 8.82
CA GLU A 254 -1.92 20.87 10.16
C GLU A 254 -2.37 22.34 10.32
N GLY A 255 -3.61 22.64 9.93
CA GLY A 255 -4.15 24.00 9.91
C GLY A 255 -3.46 24.97 8.94
N GLY A 256 -2.71 24.48 7.94
CA GLY A 256 -1.99 25.31 6.96
C GLY A 256 -2.26 24.89 5.51
N THR A 257 -2.03 25.78 4.55
CA THR A 257 -2.14 25.46 3.11
C THR A 257 -1.00 24.53 2.70
N CYS A 258 -1.32 23.36 2.12
CA CYS A 258 -0.35 22.37 1.62
C CYS A 258 0.63 22.92 0.56
N ASN A 259 0.30 24.05 -0.04
CA ASN A 259 1.09 24.74 -1.05
C ASN A 259 2.29 25.54 -0.51
N ARG A 260 2.55 25.54 0.81
CA ARG A 260 3.54 26.45 1.44
C ARG A 260 4.78 25.80 2.04
N GLU A 261 4.89 24.48 2.05
CA GLU A 261 6.14 23.87 2.47
C GLU A 261 7.29 24.28 1.51
N PRO A 262 8.42 24.77 2.03
CA PRO A 262 9.56 25.12 1.21
C PRO A 262 10.07 23.90 0.43
N VAL A 263 10.39 24.08 -0.86
CA VAL A 263 10.97 23.03 -1.73
C VAL A 263 12.13 22.28 -1.04
N ALA A 264 12.99 23.02 -0.33
CA ALA A 264 14.12 22.44 0.40
C ALA A 264 13.74 21.51 1.55
N ALA A 265 12.56 21.67 2.16
CA ALA A 265 12.06 20.74 3.18
C ALA A 265 11.63 19.42 2.52
N GLN A 266 10.99 19.50 1.36
CA GLN A 266 10.50 18.32 0.63
C GLN A 266 11.62 17.52 -0.01
N GLU A 267 12.64 18.21 -0.56
CA GLU A 267 13.87 17.56 -1.01
C GLU A 267 14.53 16.82 0.14
N ARG A 268 14.59 17.44 1.33
CA ARG A 268 15.16 16.86 2.53
C ARG A 268 14.41 15.61 2.99
N ASP A 269 13.08 15.67 3.03
CA ASP A 269 12.24 14.55 3.48
C ASP A 269 12.28 13.40 2.46
N THR A 270 12.30 13.72 1.17
CA THR A 270 12.46 12.75 0.09
C THR A 270 13.85 12.10 0.15
N ASN A 271 14.90 12.87 0.43
CA ASN A 271 16.26 12.37 0.62
C ASN A 271 16.31 11.39 1.80
N ASP A 272 15.73 11.76 2.94
CA ASP A 272 15.68 10.93 4.14
C ASP A 272 14.89 9.65 3.90
N LEU A 273 13.76 9.75 3.18
CA LEU A 273 12.96 8.60 2.81
C LEU A 273 13.73 7.67 1.88
N VAL A 274 14.36 8.17 0.81
CA VAL A 274 15.16 7.35 -0.12
C VAL A 274 16.34 6.68 0.58
N ALA A 275 17.07 7.40 1.43
CA ALA A 275 18.17 6.83 2.19
C ALA A 275 17.69 5.70 3.11
N ARG A 276 16.62 5.93 3.88
CA ARG A 276 16.01 4.89 4.74
C ARG A 276 15.54 3.68 3.93
N MET A 277 14.86 3.92 2.82
CA MET A 277 14.32 2.89 1.93
C MET A 277 15.39 1.93 1.40
N LEU A 278 16.59 2.45 1.12
CA LEU A 278 17.70 1.68 0.56
C LEU A 278 18.72 1.23 1.60
N GLY A 279 18.51 1.55 2.89
CA GLY A 279 19.49 1.27 3.95
C GLY A 279 20.81 2.02 3.76
N LEU A 280 20.78 3.20 3.13
CA LEU A 280 21.94 4.04 2.89
C LEU A 280 22.09 5.11 3.97
N ASP A 281 23.31 5.62 4.15
CA ASP A 281 23.51 6.86 4.89
C ASP A 281 22.79 8.00 4.14
N ARG A 282 22.08 8.84 4.88
CA ARG A 282 21.43 10.05 4.37
C ARG A 282 22.34 10.89 3.49
N LYS A 283 23.62 11.03 3.86
CA LYS A 283 24.62 11.84 3.13
C LYS A 283 25.05 11.21 1.81
N ALA A 284 24.74 9.93 1.60
CA ALA A 284 25.04 9.19 0.39
C ALA A 284 23.97 9.40 -0.70
N VAL A 285 22.85 10.05 -0.36
CA VAL A 285 21.78 10.41 -1.28
C VAL A 285 21.79 11.93 -1.44
N THR A 286 21.54 12.40 -2.66
CA THR A 286 21.25 13.82 -2.94
C THR A 286 19.96 13.94 -3.72
N THR A 287 19.00 14.69 -3.18
CA THR A 287 17.72 14.94 -3.84
C THR A 287 17.64 16.35 -4.40
N GLU A 288 17.23 16.48 -5.65
CA GLU A 288 17.00 17.76 -6.33
C GLU A 288 15.61 17.81 -6.97
N THR A 289 14.99 18.98 -6.95
CA THR A 289 13.75 19.24 -7.67
C THR A 289 14.01 19.46 -9.15
N VAL A 290 13.35 18.68 -10.01
CA VAL A 290 13.45 18.82 -11.48
C VAL A 290 12.21 19.42 -12.11
N PHE A 291 11.07 19.35 -11.43
CA PHE A 291 9.85 20.05 -11.84
C PHE A 291 9.05 20.44 -10.61
N ASN A 292 8.54 21.66 -10.59
CA ASN A 292 7.67 22.16 -9.53
C ASN A 292 6.70 23.17 -10.13
N GLY A 293 5.51 22.71 -10.54
CA GLY A 293 4.59 23.55 -11.29
C GLY A 293 3.15 23.08 -11.28
N ALA A 294 2.25 23.98 -11.70
CA ALA A 294 0.84 23.68 -11.83
C ALA A 294 0.59 22.64 -12.93
N VAL A 295 -0.36 21.74 -12.69
CA VAL A 295 -0.85 20.75 -13.65
C VAL A 295 -2.37 20.88 -13.83
N PRO A 296 -2.94 20.42 -14.95
CA PRO A 296 -4.38 20.41 -15.17
C PRO A 296 -5.13 19.73 -14.02
N ARG A 297 -6.35 20.18 -13.72
CA ARG A 297 -7.18 19.61 -12.63
C ARG A 297 -7.54 18.15 -12.84
N ASP A 298 -7.58 17.71 -14.09
CA ASP A 298 -7.82 16.33 -14.51
C ASP A 298 -6.55 15.48 -14.57
N PHE A 299 -5.40 16.02 -14.15
CA PHE A 299 -4.20 15.28 -13.75
C PHE A 299 -4.47 14.47 -12.47
N ARG A 300 -5.51 13.64 -12.46
CA ARG A 300 -5.96 12.87 -11.29
C ARG A 300 -5.40 11.45 -11.35
N THR A 301 -4.74 11.05 -10.27
CA THR A 301 -4.65 9.65 -9.85
C THR A 301 -5.95 9.25 -9.12
N PRO A 302 -6.40 7.99 -9.18
CA PRO A 302 -7.53 7.52 -8.37
C PRO A 302 -7.24 7.79 -6.89
N GLY A 303 -8.09 8.57 -6.21
CA GLY A 303 -7.98 8.83 -4.75
C GLY A 303 -8.17 10.28 -4.30
N LEU A 304 -7.89 11.29 -5.14
CA LEU A 304 -8.10 12.71 -4.77
C LEU A 304 -9.57 13.11 -4.97
N THR A 305 -10.25 13.45 -3.87
CA THR A 305 -11.68 13.82 -3.86
C THR A 305 -11.95 15.32 -3.87
N SER A 306 -10.91 16.15 -3.86
CA SER A 306 -11.06 17.60 -3.72
C SER A 306 -11.51 18.26 -5.05
N ASP A 307 -12.60 19.02 -4.96
CA ASP A 307 -13.21 19.77 -6.08
C ASP A 307 -12.71 21.22 -6.17
N SER A 308 -11.76 21.61 -5.31
CA SER A 308 -11.30 23.00 -5.18
C SER A 308 -9.78 23.10 -5.29
N GLY A 309 -9.28 23.74 -6.36
CA GLY A 309 -7.88 24.16 -6.47
C GLY A 309 -7.24 23.92 -7.83
N ALA A 310 -6.08 24.54 -8.07
CA ALA A 310 -5.14 24.09 -9.10
C ALA A 310 -4.25 23.01 -8.46
N SER A 311 -4.06 21.88 -9.15
CA SER A 311 -3.15 20.85 -8.66
C SER A 311 -1.71 21.24 -9.01
N HIS A 312 -0.78 20.94 -8.11
CA HIS A 312 0.62 21.27 -8.24
C HIS A 312 1.44 20.00 -8.16
N LEU A 313 2.26 19.74 -9.18
CA LEU A 313 3.11 18.55 -9.25
C LEU A 313 4.54 18.94 -8.92
N HIS A 314 5.10 18.23 -7.95
CA HIS A 314 6.49 18.35 -7.52
C HIS A 314 7.24 17.06 -7.81
N VAL A 315 8.20 17.12 -8.72
CA VAL A 315 9.03 16.00 -9.17
C VAL A 315 10.45 16.20 -8.68
N MET A 316 10.98 15.18 -8.02
CA MET A 316 12.31 15.19 -7.43
C MET A 316 13.11 13.98 -7.91
N HIS A 317 14.39 14.19 -8.16
CA HIS A 317 15.36 13.16 -8.49
C HIS A 317 16.33 12.98 -7.32
N SER A 318 16.43 11.76 -6.81
CA SER A 318 17.39 11.36 -5.78
C SER A 318 18.51 10.58 -6.42
N ARG A 319 19.73 11.12 -6.39
CA ARG A 319 20.95 10.50 -6.90
C ARG A 319 21.58 9.63 -5.82
N LEU A 320 21.96 8.42 -6.21
CA LEU A 320 22.62 7.44 -5.36
C LEU A 320 24.16 7.47 -5.58
N PRO A 321 24.97 6.86 -4.69
CA PRO A 321 26.43 6.89 -4.80
C PRO A 321 27.00 6.32 -6.10
N GLY A 322 26.30 5.36 -6.71
CA GLY A 322 26.69 4.77 -7.99
C GLY A 322 26.26 5.57 -9.22
N GLY A 323 25.65 6.75 -9.04
CA GLY A 323 25.15 7.60 -10.12
C GLY A 323 23.73 7.29 -10.59
N GLN A 324 23.07 6.30 -9.99
CA GLN A 324 21.68 5.96 -10.31
C GLN A 324 20.74 7.09 -9.86
N VAL A 325 19.61 7.22 -10.55
CA VAL A 325 18.60 8.26 -10.26
C VAL A 325 17.28 7.59 -9.89
N LEU A 326 16.70 8.01 -8.76
CA LEU A 326 15.37 7.63 -8.31
C LEU A 326 14.43 8.84 -8.36
N ARG A 327 13.32 8.72 -9.09
CA ARG A 327 12.30 9.74 -9.19
C ARG A 327 11.20 9.55 -8.14
N SER A 328 10.86 10.64 -7.48
CA SER A 328 9.67 10.74 -6.63
C SER A 328 8.82 11.88 -7.14
N ALA A 329 7.50 11.71 -7.11
CA ALA A 329 6.54 12.70 -7.57
C ALA A 329 5.41 12.85 -6.56
N LEU A 330 5.15 14.10 -6.16
CA LEU A 330 4.09 14.49 -5.24
C LEU A 330 3.09 15.39 -5.98
N LEU A 331 1.82 15.00 -5.98
CA LEU A 331 0.71 15.85 -6.39
C LEU A 331 0.14 16.53 -5.16
N ARG A 332 -0.09 17.83 -5.26
CA ARG A 332 -0.67 18.62 -4.18
C ARG A 332 -1.89 19.36 -4.68
N ASP A 333 -2.86 19.54 -3.80
CA ASP A 333 -3.83 20.61 -3.93
C ASP A 333 -3.88 21.41 -2.63
N ASP A 334 -4.89 22.26 -2.47
CA ASP A 334 -5.00 23.12 -1.28
C ASP A 334 -5.21 22.33 0.02
N ASN A 335 -5.68 21.08 -0.06
CA ASN A 335 -6.16 20.28 1.06
C ASN A 335 -5.37 18.97 1.27
N GLU A 336 -4.75 18.44 0.23
CA GLU A 336 -4.17 17.10 0.22
C GLU A 336 -2.81 17.05 -0.50
N VAL A 337 -1.93 16.19 0.00
CA VAL A 337 -0.68 15.81 -0.67
C VAL A 337 -0.73 14.32 -0.96
N MET A 338 -0.62 13.97 -2.23
CA MET A 338 -0.60 12.59 -2.72
C MET A 338 0.74 12.27 -3.35
N ARG A 339 1.28 11.09 -3.05
CA ARG A 339 2.49 10.59 -3.70
C ARG A 339 2.12 9.79 -4.95
N ILE A 340 2.46 10.30 -6.13
CA ILE A 340 2.22 9.63 -7.41
C ILE A 340 3.33 8.62 -7.71
N GLU A 341 4.59 8.99 -7.46
CA GLU A 341 5.73 8.09 -7.61
C GLU A 341 6.62 8.19 -6.38
N LEU A 342 7.18 7.06 -5.95
CA LEU A 342 8.15 7.00 -4.87
C LEU A 342 9.35 6.16 -5.27
N GLY A 343 10.52 6.80 -5.36
CA GLY A 343 11.77 6.10 -5.60
C GLY A 343 11.78 5.27 -6.89
N ARG A 344 11.05 5.69 -7.93
CA ARG A 344 11.00 5.02 -9.23
C ARG A 344 12.36 5.17 -9.91
N PRO A 345 13.12 4.10 -10.13
CA PRO A 345 14.43 4.27 -10.75
C PRO A 345 14.28 4.62 -12.23
N ILE A 346 15.15 5.50 -12.71
CA ILE A 346 15.21 5.96 -14.09
C ILE A 346 16.65 5.96 -14.58
N ASP A 347 16.85 5.75 -15.87
CA ASP A 347 18.16 5.88 -16.51
C ASP A 347 18.69 7.30 -16.28
N ALA A 348 19.82 7.40 -15.59
CA ALA A 348 20.44 8.67 -15.20
C ALA A 348 20.74 9.55 -16.42
N ILE A 349 21.09 8.97 -17.57
CA ILE A 349 21.40 9.69 -18.81
C ILE A 349 20.14 10.35 -19.40
N ARG A 350 18.99 9.72 -19.19
CA ARG A 350 17.71 10.17 -19.77
C ARG A 350 16.80 10.83 -18.76
N ALA A 351 17.23 11.00 -17.51
CA ALA A 351 16.38 11.34 -16.38
C ALA A 351 15.50 12.58 -16.62
N GLU A 352 16.03 13.62 -17.25
CA GLU A 352 15.31 14.85 -17.57
C GLU A 352 14.25 14.69 -18.67
N SER A 353 14.35 13.64 -19.48
CA SER A 353 13.46 13.37 -20.60
C SER A 353 12.41 12.30 -20.31
N VAL A 354 12.55 11.53 -19.21
CA VAL A 354 11.55 10.52 -18.84
C VAL A 354 10.28 11.23 -18.37
N PRO A 355 9.13 11.07 -19.06
CA PRO A 355 7.90 11.73 -18.66
C PRO A 355 7.26 11.10 -17.41
N ILE A 356 6.39 11.86 -16.76
CA ILE A 356 5.30 11.36 -15.91
C ILE A 356 4.04 11.42 -16.75
N ILE A 357 3.29 10.31 -16.80
CA ILE A 357 2.09 10.18 -17.63
C ILE A 357 0.90 9.91 -16.71
N SER A 358 -0.16 10.68 -16.86
CA SER A 358 -1.43 10.49 -16.17
C SER A 358 -2.59 10.43 -17.17
N PHE A 359 -3.65 9.72 -16.79
CA PHE A 359 -4.86 9.58 -17.60
C PHE A 359 -6.04 10.20 -16.87
N GLY A 360 -6.82 11.01 -17.59
CA GLY A 360 -8.14 11.37 -17.10
C GLY A 360 -9.03 10.13 -17.07
N SER A 361 -9.72 9.89 -15.95
CA SER A 361 -10.79 8.90 -15.89
C SER A 361 -11.91 9.33 -16.85
N GLY A 362 -11.95 8.72 -18.03
CA GLY A 362 -13.04 8.93 -18.97
C GLY A 362 -14.39 8.62 -18.30
N LYS A 363 -15.45 9.33 -18.67
CA LYS A 363 -16.81 9.10 -18.13
C LYS A 363 -17.38 7.71 -18.47
N SER A 364 -16.72 6.97 -19.37
CA SER A 364 -17.09 5.64 -19.84
C SER A 364 -15.83 4.88 -20.25
N ALA A 365 -15.86 3.55 -20.18
CA ALA A 365 -14.80 2.67 -20.68
C ALA A 365 -14.53 2.84 -22.19
N GLU A 366 -15.48 3.41 -22.95
CA GLU A 366 -15.36 3.66 -24.39
C GLU A 366 -15.05 5.13 -24.72
N ALA A 367 -14.96 6.01 -23.73
CA ALA A 367 -14.68 7.42 -23.97
C ALA A 367 -13.21 7.62 -24.40
N PRO A 368 -12.93 8.60 -25.27
CA PRO A 368 -11.55 9.01 -25.57
C PRO A 368 -10.78 9.30 -24.30
N THR A 369 -9.58 8.74 -24.18
CA THR A 369 -8.71 8.95 -23.02
C THR A 369 -8.01 10.30 -23.15
N THR A 370 -8.17 11.16 -22.14
CA THR A 370 -7.32 12.35 -21.99
C THR A 370 -6.00 11.92 -21.38
N ILE A 371 -4.90 12.24 -22.06
CA ILE A 371 -3.53 11.97 -21.62
C ILE A 371 -2.93 13.29 -21.15
N HIS A 372 -2.34 13.27 -19.97
CA HIS A 372 -1.49 14.35 -19.47
C HIS A 372 -0.05 13.85 -19.37
N VAL A 373 0.88 14.63 -19.90
CA VAL A 373 2.30 14.32 -19.87
C VAL A 373 3.04 15.49 -19.24
N VAL A 374 3.85 15.21 -18.21
CA VAL A 374 4.81 16.17 -17.64
C VAL A 374 6.21 15.66 -17.91
N VAL A 375 7.05 16.47 -18.53
CA VAL A 375 8.45 16.11 -18.78
C VAL A 375 9.35 17.34 -18.61
N PRO A 376 10.40 17.25 -17.77
CA PRO A 376 11.29 18.40 -17.53
C PRO A 376 12.00 18.92 -18.80
N SER A 377 12.31 18.06 -19.76
CA SER A 377 12.99 18.43 -21.02
C SER A 377 12.23 17.99 -22.28
N GLY A 378 12.50 18.68 -23.40
CA GLY A 378 11.84 18.47 -24.68
C GLY A 378 10.93 19.64 -25.06
N THR A 379 10.47 19.63 -26.32
CA THR A 379 9.61 20.66 -26.91
C THR A 379 8.20 20.16 -27.21
N ALA A 380 8.02 18.85 -27.40
CA ALA A 380 6.72 18.26 -27.74
C ALA A 380 6.65 16.79 -27.33
N VAL A 381 5.44 16.23 -27.35
CA VAL A 381 5.18 14.82 -27.13
C VAL A 381 4.22 14.27 -28.17
N ARG A 382 4.25 12.95 -28.38
CA ARG A 382 3.20 12.23 -29.11
C ARG A 382 3.02 10.83 -28.56
N ALA A 383 1.81 10.29 -28.67
CA ALA A 383 1.56 8.88 -28.48
C ALA A 383 1.77 8.12 -29.80
N VAL A 384 2.52 7.03 -29.75
CA VAL A 384 2.76 6.15 -30.91
C VAL A 384 2.46 4.71 -30.55
N SER A 385 2.04 3.91 -31.52
CA SER A 385 1.79 2.47 -31.35
C SER A 385 2.75 1.64 -32.19
N ASP A 386 3.05 0.43 -31.73
CA ASP A 386 3.72 -0.60 -32.52
C ASP A 386 2.83 -1.18 -33.64
N SER A 387 1.52 -0.90 -33.61
CA SER A 387 0.55 -1.35 -34.62
C SER A 387 -0.27 -0.17 -35.16
N PRO A 388 0.35 0.77 -35.91
CA PRO A 388 -0.27 2.02 -36.32
C PRO A 388 -1.49 1.84 -37.24
N ALA A 389 -1.64 0.69 -37.90
CA ALA A 389 -2.81 0.36 -38.71
C ALA A 389 -4.07 0.14 -37.85
N LEU A 390 -3.91 -0.35 -36.63
CA LEU A 390 -5.01 -0.56 -35.67
C LEU A 390 -5.12 0.63 -34.68
N TRP A 391 -3.97 1.20 -34.33
CA TRP A 391 -3.82 2.23 -33.30
C TRP A 391 -2.99 3.41 -33.83
N PRO A 392 -3.61 4.33 -34.59
CA PRO A 392 -2.88 5.45 -35.19
C PRO A 392 -2.18 6.30 -34.13
N SER A 393 -0.98 6.79 -34.45
CA SER A 393 -0.26 7.74 -33.61
C SER A 393 -1.06 9.03 -33.43
N SER A 394 -0.91 9.67 -32.27
CA SER A 394 -1.50 10.99 -32.04
C SER A 394 -0.78 12.06 -32.86
N ALA A 395 -1.41 13.23 -32.96
CA ALA A 395 -0.71 14.44 -33.36
C ALA A 395 0.46 14.74 -32.40
N VAL A 396 1.48 15.44 -32.91
CA VAL A 396 2.54 16.03 -32.09
C VAL A 396 1.95 17.20 -31.32
N VAL A 397 2.09 17.18 -30.01
CA VAL A 397 1.51 18.18 -29.10
C VAL A 397 2.66 18.92 -28.41
N PRO A 398 2.74 20.26 -28.54
CA PRO A 398 3.81 21.03 -27.92
C PRO A 398 3.69 21.02 -26.39
N LEU A 399 4.83 21.02 -25.70
CA LEU A 399 4.89 21.20 -24.26
C LEU A 399 4.72 22.69 -23.93
N THR A 400 3.81 23.01 -23.02
CA THR A 400 3.64 24.34 -22.46
C THR A 400 3.98 24.26 -20.98
N ASN A 401 5.02 24.96 -20.54
CA ASN A 401 5.54 24.87 -19.17
C ASN A 401 5.79 23.42 -18.73
N HIS A 402 6.44 22.62 -19.58
CA HIS A 402 6.74 21.19 -19.34
C HIS A 402 5.51 20.25 -19.33
N VAL A 403 4.31 20.76 -19.61
CA VAL A 403 3.08 19.97 -19.61
C VAL A 403 2.47 19.91 -21.01
N ALA A 404 2.00 18.74 -21.41
CA ALA A 404 1.17 18.54 -22.60
C ALA A 404 -0.11 17.79 -22.21
N THR A 405 -1.22 18.13 -22.86
CA THR A 405 -2.51 17.44 -22.70
C THR A 405 -3.12 17.19 -24.07
N PHE A 406 -3.53 15.95 -24.33
CA PHE A 406 -4.13 15.57 -25.60
C PHE A 406 -5.08 14.38 -25.42
N LYS A 407 -5.90 14.09 -26.43
CA LYS A 407 -6.84 12.97 -26.41
C LYS A 407 -6.45 11.90 -27.40
N VAL A 408 -6.66 10.65 -27.02
CA VAL A 408 -6.48 9.49 -27.91
C VAL A 408 -7.81 8.74 -27.97
N PRO A 409 -8.29 8.34 -29.16
CA PRO A 409 -9.63 7.77 -29.35
C PRO A 409 -9.69 6.29 -28.93
N VAL A 410 -9.11 5.95 -27.79
CA VAL A 410 -9.07 4.60 -27.21
C VAL A 410 -9.35 4.68 -25.72
N SER A 411 -9.76 3.56 -25.12
CA SER A 411 -9.94 3.44 -23.67
C SER A 411 -8.59 3.53 -22.94
N PRO A 412 -8.57 3.84 -21.63
CA PRO A 412 -7.32 3.92 -20.88
C PRO A 412 -6.53 2.60 -20.91
N GLY A 413 -7.22 1.46 -20.80
CA GLY A 413 -6.59 0.14 -20.89
C GLY A 413 -6.04 -0.19 -22.28
N ALA A 414 -6.73 0.22 -23.34
CA ALA A 414 -6.23 0.06 -24.71
C ALA A 414 -5.03 0.99 -24.97
N PHE A 415 -5.03 2.20 -24.40
CA PHE A 415 -3.86 3.08 -24.44
C PHE A 415 -2.65 2.40 -23.81
N ASP A 416 -2.82 1.90 -22.59
CA ASP A 416 -1.74 1.33 -21.80
C ASP A 416 -1.06 0.13 -22.48
N GLN A 417 -1.86 -0.71 -23.13
CA GLN A 417 -1.36 -1.90 -23.81
C GLN A 417 -0.68 -1.60 -25.15
N ASN A 418 -1.15 -0.58 -25.87
CA ASN A 418 -0.84 -0.43 -27.29
C ASN A 418 -0.04 0.84 -27.63
N TYR A 419 0.12 1.77 -26.71
CA TYR A 419 0.81 3.03 -26.95
C TYR A 419 2.06 3.23 -26.10
N ARG A 420 2.98 4.04 -26.62
CA ARG A 420 4.09 4.65 -25.88
C ARG A 420 4.13 6.15 -26.15
N ILE A 421 4.64 6.90 -25.21
CA ILE A 421 4.87 8.34 -25.34
C ILE A 421 6.30 8.57 -25.83
N GLU A 422 6.41 9.27 -26.95
CA GLU A 422 7.68 9.83 -27.41
C GLU A 422 7.78 11.28 -26.96
N VAL A 423 8.91 11.63 -26.35
CA VAL A 423 9.30 13.01 -26.03
C VAL A 423 10.23 13.49 -27.13
N LEU A 424 9.93 14.66 -27.67
CA LEU A 424 10.55 15.21 -28.88
C LEU A 424 11.29 16.51 -28.56
N ASP A 425 12.39 16.74 -29.28
CA ASP A 425 13.13 18.00 -29.35
C ASP A 425 13.29 18.36 -30.83
N GLY A 426 12.38 19.21 -31.31
CA GLY A 426 12.11 19.33 -32.75
C GLY A 426 11.63 17.99 -33.33
N ASP A 427 12.36 17.47 -34.32
CA ASP A 427 12.06 16.18 -34.96
C ASP A 427 12.77 14.98 -34.30
N ARG A 428 13.66 15.23 -33.34
CA ARG A 428 14.45 14.19 -32.67
C ARG A 428 13.68 13.60 -31.50
N VAL A 429 13.60 12.27 -31.44
CA VAL A 429 13.08 11.54 -30.26
C VAL A 429 14.15 11.51 -29.16
N LEU A 430 13.89 12.16 -28.02
CA LEU A 430 14.74 12.12 -26.84
C LEU A 430 14.60 10.81 -26.09
N THR A 431 13.35 10.40 -25.87
CA THR A 431 13.00 9.16 -25.20
C THR A 431 11.68 8.64 -25.70
N SER A 432 11.46 7.34 -25.50
CA SER A 432 10.21 6.67 -25.78
C SER A 432 9.87 5.77 -24.61
N VAL A 433 8.76 6.05 -23.96
CA VAL A 433 8.37 5.39 -22.71
C VAL A 433 6.97 4.85 -22.90
N ARG A 434 6.80 3.52 -22.79
CA ARG A 434 5.45 2.96 -22.68
C ARG A 434 4.79 3.57 -21.47
N THR A 435 3.51 3.90 -21.59
CA THR A 435 2.75 4.17 -20.38
C THR A 435 2.90 2.96 -19.50
N THR A 436 3.55 3.22 -18.39
CA THR A 436 3.26 2.45 -17.24
C THR A 436 2.50 3.43 -16.38
N VAL A 437 1.23 3.13 -16.13
CA VAL A 437 0.47 3.84 -15.11
C VAL A 437 1.39 3.98 -13.88
N PRO A 438 1.34 5.06 -13.09
CA PRO A 438 1.98 5.10 -11.77
C PRO A 438 1.59 3.94 -10.83
N THR A 439 0.78 2.97 -11.27
CA THR A 439 0.48 1.72 -10.57
C THR A 439 0.70 0.42 -11.39
N GLN A 440 1.32 0.44 -12.57
CA GLN A 440 1.55 -0.79 -13.37
C GLN A 440 2.86 -0.72 -14.19
N ASP A 441 4.00 -1.07 -13.60
CA ASP A 441 5.25 -1.27 -14.36
C ASP A 441 5.56 -2.77 -14.52
N VAL A 442 5.36 -3.20 -15.75
CA VAL A 442 5.94 -4.35 -16.44
C VAL A 442 7.47 -4.36 -16.24
N PHE A 443 7.98 -5.45 -15.67
CA PHE A 443 9.36 -5.91 -15.90
C PHE A 443 9.29 -7.39 -16.28
N GLN A 444 10.04 -7.73 -17.33
CA GLN A 444 10.05 -8.99 -18.07
C GLN A 444 10.38 -10.22 -17.22
#